data_AF-A0A0G2K0U5-F1
#
_entry.id   AF-A0A0G2K0U5-F1
#
_cell.length_a   1.000
_cell.length_b   1.000
_cell.length_c   1.000
_cell.angle_alpha   90.00
_cell.angle_beta   90.00
_cell.angle_gamma   90.00
#
_symmetry.space_group_name_H-M   'P 1'
#
loop_
_entity.id
_entity.type
_entity.pdbx_description
1 polymer ?
#
loop_
_entity_poly.entity_id
_entity_poly.type
_entity_poly.pdbx_seq_one_letter_code
_entity_poly.pdbx_strand_id
1 'polypeptide(L)'
;MSPGVEGLETTGSLSEVFQPEVTMAVTGEPPKPAEEELEEEEEETSPEVIDTLSLLDVLRVSAIMEDIIDQLSILGYIIPVQYERRQSLSQKTSHEGAPMVPSTPKISASLIAKDKPVVSDSKQRGQDFFFKKATKQTTMTLETMRKIQNDRQYFSDVIANAMMEMQACGSFSSLLEALGKERDAKMNFHDVITREEKGRKQIKSLQKQLVDVKRERQMQVQNGNEYIAHLRDQLQEVKAKTNLENLYMKRNTELQVSQTQKKCNRAEELLLEEIEKLRLKTEEENRVHMEIEMFLRNQQQKLEEKLEFWMEKFDKDTEAKQNELNALKAAKASDLAHLQDLAKMIREYEQVIIEDRLEKEKTRKKLEQDDLELRSIVKLQAWWRGTVVRREIGSFKMPKKEKDDSKDAKGKEKDKRRGKK
;
A
#
# COMPACT_ATOMS: atom_id res chain seq x y z
N MET A 1 18.82 6.12 27.64
CA MET A 1 19.12 7.45 28.20
C MET A 1 19.65 8.32 27.07
N SER A 2 18.81 9.21 26.57
CA SER A 2 19.21 10.49 25.94
C SER A 2 18.74 11.58 26.92
N PRO A 3 19.42 12.73 27.03
CA PRO A 3 19.34 13.81 26.04
C PRO A 3 20.74 14.33 25.67
N GLY A 4 21.00 15.01 24.54
CA GLY A 4 20.20 16.05 23.88
C GLY A 4 21.01 17.34 23.98
N VAL A 5 21.95 17.53 23.05
CA VAL A 5 22.72 18.77 22.88
C VAL A 5 22.06 19.49 21.71
N GLU A 6 21.23 20.48 22.02
CA GLU A 6 20.68 21.41 21.03
C GLU A 6 21.26 22.80 21.26
N GLY A 7 21.74 23.37 20.16
CA GLY A 7 22.43 24.64 20.10
C GLY A 7 21.50 25.84 20.19
N LEU A 8 22.11 26.95 20.60
CA LEU A 8 21.54 28.28 20.58
C LEU A 8 21.11 28.68 19.15
N GLU A 9 19.86 29.09 18.99
CA GLU A 9 19.46 29.98 17.90
C GLU A 9 19.27 31.40 18.45
N THR A 10 20.15 32.28 17.97
CA THR A 10 20.13 33.73 18.16
C THR A 10 19.08 34.35 17.24
N THR A 11 18.08 35.02 17.82
CA THR A 11 17.15 35.87 17.09
C THR A 11 17.82 37.20 16.72
N GLY A 12 18.28 37.29 15.47
CA GLY A 12 18.75 38.53 14.86
C GLY A 12 17.61 39.25 14.14
N SER A 13 17.19 40.38 14.72
CA SER A 13 16.43 41.42 14.04
C SER A 13 17.34 42.18 13.06
N LEU A 14 16.86 42.44 11.84
CA LEU A 14 17.31 43.60 11.08
C LEU A 14 16.15 44.15 10.23
N SER A 15 15.69 45.32 10.64
CA SER A 15 14.93 46.30 9.87
C SER A 15 15.76 46.85 8.71
N GLU A 16 15.13 47.27 7.61
CA GLU A 16 14.93 48.70 7.29
C GLU A 16 14.67 48.93 5.78
N VAL A 17 13.46 49.44 5.49
CA VAL A 17 13.09 50.50 4.51
C VAL A 17 13.40 50.28 3.02
N PHE A 18 12.36 50.35 2.17
CA PHE A 18 12.16 51.37 1.12
C PHE A 18 10.82 51.13 0.39
N GLN A 19 9.90 52.09 0.55
CA GLN A 19 8.91 52.50 -0.46
C GLN A 19 9.22 53.99 -0.76
N PRO A 20 8.85 54.61 -1.91
CA PRO A 20 7.68 54.31 -2.75
C PRO A 20 7.94 54.36 -4.27
N GLU A 21 7.07 53.74 -5.08
CA GLU A 21 7.00 54.07 -6.51
C GLU A 21 5.55 54.32 -6.94
N VAL A 22 5.38 55.47 -7.56
CA VAL A 22 4.14 56.14 -7.92
C VAL A 22 3.50 55.44 -9.12
N THR A 23 2.29 54.93 -8.95
CA THR A 23 1.44 54.50 -10.06
C THR A 23 0.90 55.73 -10.80
N MET A 24 1.52 56.10 -11.93
CA MET A 24 0.90 57.02 -12.89
C MET A 24 -0.11 56.26 -13.75
N ALA A 25 -1.39 56.45 -13.46
CA ALA A 25 -2.48 56.10 -14.35
C ALA A 25 -2.49 57.10 -15.52
N VAL A 26 -1.99 56.68 -16.69
CA VAL A 26 -2.12 57.44 -17.94
C VAL A 26 -3.47 57.08 -18.57
N THR A 27 -4.52 57.80 -18.18
CA THR A 27 -5.79 57.82 -18.91
C THR A 27 -5.66 58.84 -20.03
N GLY A 28 -5.30 58.38 -21.24
CA GLY A 28 -5.35 59.19 -22.45
C GLY A 28 -6.80 59.32 -22.93
N GLU A 29 -7.41 60.48 -22.70
CA GLU A 29 -8.66 60.88 -23.34
C GLU A 29 -8.36 61.33 -24.79
N PRO A 30 -9.15 60.94 -25.80
CA PRO A 30 -8.85 61.25 -27.19
C PRO A 30 -9.16 62.72 -27.49
N PRO A 31 -8.35 63.43 -28.30
CA PRO A 31 -8.65 64.81 -28.67
C PRO A 31 -9.90 64.86 -29.55
N LYS A 32 -10.90 65.63 -29.09
CA LYS A 32 -12.03 66.10 -29.89
C LYS A 32 -11.50 66.86 -31.12
N PRO A 33 -12.10 66.68 -32.30
CA PRO A 33 -11.74 67.48 -33.45
C PRO A 33 -12.17 68.93 -33.19
N ALA A 34 -11.23 69.86 -33.37
CA ALA A 34 -11.55 71.27 -33.52
C ALA A 34 -12.45 71.39 -34.75
N GLU A 35 -13.66 71.88 -34.53
CA GLU A 35 -14.55 72.34 -35.57
C GLU A 35 -13.92 73.62 -36.12
N GLU A 36 -13.29 73.52 -37.30
CA GLU A 36 -13.00 74.69 -38.12
C GLU A 36 -14.35 75.17 -38.65
N GLU A 37 -14.88 76.22 -38.01
CA GLU A 37 -15.94 77.05 -38.55
C GLU A 37 -15.42 77.66 -39.86
N LEU A 38 -15.88 77.11 -40.98
CA LEU A 38 -15.83 77.79 -42.26
C LEU A 38 -16.95 78.83 -42.23
N GLU A 39 -16.55 80.10 -42.14
CA GLU A 39 -17.40 81.24 -42.48
C GLU A 39 -17.87 81.06 -43.93
N GLU A 40 -19.09 80.55 -44.11
CA GLU A 40 -19.81 80.72 -45.35
C GLU A 40 -20.25 82.18 -45.37
N GLU A 41 -19.65 82.97 -46.27
CA GLU A 41 -20.25 84.24 -46.69
C GLU A 41 -21.60 83.90 -47.33
N GLU A 42 -22.66 83.92 -46.51
CA GLU A 42 -24.02 84.05 -47.00
C GLU A 42 -24.09 85.40 -47.73
N GLU A 43 -24.05 85.34 -49.06
CA GLU A 43 -24.46 86.46 -49.90
C GLU A 43 -25.95 86.66 -49.64
N GLU A 44 -26.24 87.56 -48.69
CA GLU A 44 -27.55 88.01 -48.24
C GLU A 44 -28.29 88.62 -49.44
N THR A 45 -28.93 87.78 -50.25
CA THR A 45 -29.79 88.27 -51.33
C THR A 45 -31.06 88.80 -50.70
N SER A 46 -31.15 90.13 -50.64
CA SER A 46 -32.33 90.91 -50.28
C SER A 46 -33.61 90.37 -50.94
N PRO A 47 -34.78 90.52 -50.29
CA PRO A 47 -36.05 90.23 -50.96
C PRO A 47 -36.22 91.23 -52.10
N GLU A 48 -35.99 90.76 -53.32
CA GLU A 48 -36.11 91.54 -54.54
C GLU A 48 -37.59 91.90 -54.72
N VAL A 49 -37.94 93.15 -54.41
CA VAL A 49 -39.26 93.72 -54.65
C VAL A 49 -39.49 93.69 -56.16
N ILE A 50 -40.53 92.97 -56.60
CA ILE A 50 -40.90 92.85 -58.01
C ILE A 50 -41.53 94.19 -58.44
N ASP A 51 -40.68 95.13 -58.86
CA ASP A 51 -41.13 96.31 -59.59
C ASP A 51 -41.54 95.88 -61.00
N THR A 52 -42.80 96.10 -61.35
CA THR A 52 -43.30 95.86 -62.71
C THR A 52 -42.55 96.76 -63.69
N LEU A 53 -41.88 96.16 -64.66
CA LEU A 53 -41.08 96.86 -65.67
C LEU A 53 -41.96 97.82 -66.50
N SER A 54 -41.41 98.96 -66.92
CA SER A 54 -42.12 99.88 -67.81
C SER A 54 -42.38 99.21 -69.17
N LEU A 55 -43.49 99.54 -69.83
CA LEU A 55 -43.87 98.93 -71.13
C LEU A 55 -42.77 99.02 -72.19
N LEU A 56 -42.01 100.12 -72.19
CA LEU A 56 -40.90 100.31 -73.13
C LEU A 56 -39.72 99.38 -72.81
N ASP A 57 -39.49 99.10 -71.53
CA ASP A 57 -38.44 98.19 -71.08
C ASP A 57 -38.83 96.73 -71.31
N VAL A 58 -40.11 96.38 -71.09
CA VAL A 58 -40.66 95.07 -71.45
C VAL A 58 -40.46 94.76 -72.93
N LEU A 59 -40.71 95.73 -73.82
CA LEU A 59 -40.51 95.55 -75.27
C LEU A 59 -39.04 95.40 -75.65
N ARG A 60 -38.15 96.19 -75.02
CA ARG A 60 -36.69 96.11 -75.27
C ARG A 60 -36.11 94.79 -74.78
N VAL A 61 -36.46 94.37 -73.56
CA VAL A 61 -35.98 93.12 -72.97
C VAL A 61 -36.61 91.91 -73.69
N SER A 62 -37.88 91.99 -74.11
CA SER A 62 -38.51 90.92 -74.91
C SER A 62 -37.78 90.70 -76.23
N ALA A 63 -37.44 91.76 -76.96
CA ALA A 63 -36.70 91.64 -78.22
C ALA A 63 -35.32 90.99 -78.02
N ILE A 64 -34.65 91.28 -76.90
CA ILE A 64 -33.37 90.64 -76.54
C ILE A 64 -33.58 89.17 -76.18
N MET A 65 -34.63 88.85 -75.42
CA MET A 65 -34.96 87.47 -75.04
C MET A 65 -35.38 86.65 -76.29
N GLU A 66 -36.04 87.26 -77.27
CA GLU A 66 -36.40 86.65 -78.55
C GLU A 66 -35.14 86.31 -79.36
N ASP A 67 -34.21 87.26 -79.48
CA ASP A 67 -32.91 87.02 -80.10
C ASP A 67 -32.12 85.93 -79.36
N ILE A 68 -32.17 85.88 -78.01
CA ILE A 68 -31.54 84.81 -77.23
C ILE A 68 -32.18 83.44 -77.52
N ILE A 69 -33.51 83.33 -77.57
CA ILE A 69 -34.20 82.08 -77.91
C ILE A 69 -33.88 81.64 -79.34
N ASP A 70 -33.82 82.57 -80.29
CA ASP A 70 -33.45 82.31 -81.68
C ASP A 70 -32.01 81.83 -81.79
N GLN A 71 -31.09 82.47 -81.08
CA GLN A 71 -29.68 82.05 -81.01
C GLN A 71 -29.51 80.68 -80.33
N LEU A 72 -30.26 80.41 -79.27
CA LEU A 72 -30.28 79.09 -78.63
C LEU A 72 -30.86 78.02 -79.57
N SER A 73 -31.87 78.38 -80.36
CA SER A 73 -32.46 77.51 -81.38
C SER A 73 -31.45 77.20 -82.49
N ILE A 74 -30.75 78.20 -83.00
CA ILE A 74 -29.64 78.06 -83.95
C ILE A 74 -28.54 77.16 -83.36
N LEU A 75 -28.16 77.39 -82.10
CA LEU A 75 -27.19 76.54 -81.41
C LEU A 75 -27.67 75.08 -81.31
N GLY A 76 -28.96 74.86 -81.11
CA GLY A 76 -29.59 73.53 -81.13
C GLY A 76 -29.57 72.85 -82.50
N TYR A 77 -29.53 73.61 -83.60
CA TYR A 77 -29.34 73.07 -84.96
C TYR A 77 -27.87 72.79 -85.29
N ILE A 78 -26.94 73.56 -84.72
CA ILE A 78 -25.50 73.43 -84.94
C ILE A 78 -24.91 72.27 -84.12
N ILE A 79 -25.39 72.08 -82.88
CA ILE A 79 -24.99 70.95 -82.03
C ILE A 79 -25.78 69.71 -82.48
N PRO A 80 -25.15 68.70 -83.10
CA PRO A 80 -25.90 67.61 -83.72
C PRO A 80 -26.59 66.73 -82.66
N VAL A 81 -27.92 66.67 -82.68
CA VAL A 81 -28.69 65.56 -82.10
C VAL A 81 -28.51 64.34 -83.02
N GLN A 82 -27.39 63.64 -82.92
CA GLN A 82 -27.16 62.37 -83.63
C GLN A 82 -28.04 61.21 -83.10
N TYR A 83 -29.27 61.46 -82.67
CA TYR A 83 -30.08 60.45 -81.98
C TYR A 83 -31.55 60.28 -82.38
N GLU A 84 -32.07 60.97 -83.40
CA GLU A 84 -33.48 60.72 -83.81
C GLU A 84 -33.64 59.84 -85.06
N ARG A 85 -32.58 59.66 -85.87
CA ARG A 85 -32.69 58.92 -87.15
C ARG A 85 -32.48 57.39 -87.06
N ARG A 86 -32.20 56.80 -85.89
CA ARG A 86 -31.83 55.36 -85.82
C ARG A 86 -32.69 54.45 -84.93
N GLN A 87 -33.88 54.89 -84.48
CA GLN A 87 -34.77 54.05 -83.66
C GLN A 87 -36.09 53.63 -84.34
N SER A 88 -36.40 54.06 -85.57
CA SER A 88 -37.67 53.71 -86.23
C SER A 88 -37.73 52.32 -86.89
N LEU A 89 -36.72 51.46 -86.70
CA LEU A 89 -36.70 50.11 -87.29
C LEU A 89 -36.29 49.02 -86.29
N SER A 90 -36.85 49.01 -85.08
CA SER A 90 -36.89 47.80 -84.26
C SER A 90 -37.91 47.92 -83.13
N GLN A 91 -39.20 47.98 -83.48
CA GLN A 91 -40.26 47.65 -82.52
C GLN A 91 -41.44 47.02 -83.25
N LYS A 92 -41.45 45.69 -83.32
CA LYS A 92 -42.68 44.91 -83.40
C LYS A 92 -42.44 43.49 -82.90
N THR A 93 -43.40 43.04 -82.09
CA THR A 93 -43.58 41.75 -81.41
C THR A 93 -42.87 41.63 -80.05
N SER A 94 -43.51 41.31 -78.93
CA SER A 94 -44.92 41.20 -78.53
C SER A 94 -44.93 41.18 -76.99
N HIS A 95 -46.00 41.69 -76.38
CA HIS A 95 -46.43 41.32 -75.02
C HIS A 95 -46.60 39.79 -74.94
N GLU A 96 -46.51 39.09 -73.79
CA GLU A 96 -47.41 39.18 -72.64
C GLU A 96 -46.99 38.19 -71.52
N GLY A 97 -47.29 38.52 -70.25
CA GLY A 97 -47.64 37.54 -69.20
C GLY A 97 -46.53 36.94 -68.32
N ALA A 98 -46.36 37.48 -67.11
CA ALA A 98 -45.85 36.75 -65.93
C ALA A 98 -46.96 35.77 -65.41
N PRO A 99 -46.70 34.75 -64.56
CA PRO A 99 -46.27 35.00 -63.17
C PRO A 99 -45.44 33.92 -62.44
N MET A 100 -44.97 34.34 -61.25
CA MET A 100 -44.81 33.58 -59.99
C MET A 100 -43.59 32.67 -59.73
N VAL A 101 -42.76 33.18 -58.80
CA VAL A 101 -41.78 32.55 -57.88
C VAL A 101 -42.55 31.62 -56.91
N PRO A 102 -42.00 30.60 -56.16
CA PRO A 102 -40.64 30.54 -55.58
C PRO A 102 -39.96 29.15 -55.41
N SER A 103 -38.62 29.13 -55.29
CA SER A 103 -37.93 28.36 -54.23
C SER A 103 -36.43 28.68 -54.16
N THR A 104 -35.98 29.04 -52.97
CA THR A 104 -34.60 29.16 -52.50
C THR A 104 -33.95 27.77 -52.28
N PRO A 105 -32.76 27.65 -51.67
CA PRO A 105 -31.47 28.32 -51.88
C PRO A 105 -30.35 27.27 -52.06
N LYS A 106 -29.08 27.73 -52.00
CA LYS A 106 -27.80 27.02 -51.70
C LYS A 106 -26.85 27.01 -52.89
N ILE A 107 -25.53 27.11 -52.77
CA ILE A 107 -24.54 27.34 -51.69
C ILE A 107 -23.22 27.49 -52.49
N SER A 108 -22.30 28.34 -52.02
CA SER A 108 -20.83 28.31 -52.30
C SER A 108 -20.35 28.49 -53.75
N ALA A 109 -19.14 28.92 -54.04
CA ALA A 109 -18.11 29.66 -53.34
C ALA A 109 -17.11 30.05 -54.43
N SER A 110 -16.65 31.29 -54.39
CA SER A 110 -15.43 31.74 -55.05
C SER A 110 -14.23 31.20 -54.28
N LEU A 111 -13.27 30.57 -54.97
CA LEU A 111 -11.82 30.48 -54.71
C LEU A 111 -11.22 29.95 -56.03
N ILE A 112 -10.11 30.37 -56.64
CA ILE A 112 -8.76 30.79 -56.23
C ILE A 112 -8.24 31.64 -57.43
N ALA A 113 -7.58 32.78 -57.32
CA ALA A 113 -6.17 32.90 -56.94
C ALA A 113 -5.78 34.39 -56.83
N LYS A 114 -4.93 34.70 -55.85
CA LYS A 114 -4.21 35.97 -55.75
C LYS A 114 -2.74 35.64 -55.52
N ASP A 115 -1.88 36.24 -56.34
CA ASP A 115 -0.54 36.81 -56.04
C ASP A 115 0.48 35.92 -55.31
N LYS A 116 1.78 35.84 -55.63
CA LYS A 116 2.79 36.72 -56.27
C LYS A 116 4.15 35.94 -56.08
N PRO A 117 5.34 36.56 -56.22
CA PRO A 117 6.08 37.01 -57.40
C PRO A 117 7.44 36.30 -57.50
N VAL A 118 8.30 36.66 -58.46
CA VAL A 118 9.71 37.05 -58.29
C VAL A 118 10.40 37.17 -59.65
N VAL A 119 11.27 38.18 -59.70
CA VAL A 119 12.07 38.78 -60.76
C VAL A 119 12.99 37.79 -61.49
N SER A 120 13.14 37.94 -62.81
CA SER A 120 14.43 37.86 -63.50
C SER A 120 14.38 38.50 -64.88
N ASP A 121 15.48 39.20 -65.14
CA ASP A 121 15.79 40.17 -66.18
C ASP A 121 16.17 39.47 -67.50
N SER A 122 15.79 40.03 -68.67
CA SER A 122 16.39 39.70 -69.97
C SER A 122 15.96 40.68 -71.08
N LYS A 123 16.97 41.39 -71.62
CA LYS A 123 16.95 42.28 -72.79
C LYS A 123 16.51 41.61 -74.10
N GLN A 124 15.74 42.34 -74.91
CA GLN A 124 15.86 42.48 -76.39
C GLN A 124 14.91 43.61 -76.82
N ARG A 125 15.38 44.84 -77.06
CA ARG A 125 15.89 45.43 -78.31
C ARG A 125 14.99 45.22 -79.54
N GLY A 126 14.30 46.30 -79.93
CA GLY A 126 14.18 46.72 -81.33
C GLY A 126 12.76 46.82 -81.91
N GLN A 127 12.42 48.04 -82.37
CA GLN A 127 11.51 48.38 -83.47
C GLN A 127 9.99 48.20 -83.22
N ASP A 128 9.07 49.11 -83.56
CA ASP A 128 9.12 50.33 -84.34
C ASP A 128 7.94 51.27 -83.98
N PHE A 129 8.27 52.56 -84.02
CA PHE A 129 7.52 53.69 -84.55
C PHE A 129 5.98 53.62 -84.77
N PHE A 130 5.31 54.58 -84.12
CA PHE A 130 4.20 55.41 -84.63
C PHE A 130 2.77 54.83 -84.71
N PHE A 131 1.82 55.74 -84.42
CA PHE A 131 0.34 55.60 -84.33
C PHE A 131 -0.14 54.93 -83.02
N LYS A 132 -0.85 55.58 -82.08
CA LYS A 132 -1.90 56.61 -82.22
C LYS A 132 -1.94 57.50 -80.97
N LYS A 133 -1.37 58.70 -81.06
CA LYS A 133 -1.79 59.86 -80.27
C LYS A 133 -2.63 60.76 -81.17
N ALA A 134 -3.87 60.34 -81.35
CA ALA A 134 -5.01 61.05 -81.94
C ALA A 134 -6.17 60.10 -81.61
N THR A 135 -7.18 60.44 -80.81
CA THR A 135 -8.12 61.55 -80.99
C THR A 135 -8.88 61.68 -79.66
N LYS A 136 -8.45 62.55 -78.75
CA LYS A 136 -9.18 62.82 -77.48
C LYS A 136 -9.89 64.19 -77.48
N GLN A 137 -10.10 64.77 -78.66
CA GLN A 137 -10.88 66.01 -78.85
C GLN A 137 -12.20 65.78 -79.62
N THR A 138 -12.55 64.55 -79.99
CA THR A 138 -13.73 64.29 -80.86
C THR A 138 -14.74 63.33 -80.25
N THR A 139 -14.70 63.14 -78.93
CA THR A 139 -15.80 62.53 -78.18
C THR A 139 -15.97 63.31 -76.88
N MET A 140 -16.69 64.43 -76.96
CA MET A 140 -17.64 64.72 -75.88
C MET A 140 -18.39 63.42 -75.58
N THR A 141 -18.33 62.94 -74.35
CA THR A 141 -19.05 61.72 -73.94
C THR A 141 -20.51 61.87 -74.39
N LEU A 142 -21.15 60.80 -74.89
CA LEU A 142 -22.56 60.88 -75.30
C LEU A 142 -23.45 61.53 -74.22
N GLU A 143 -23.10 61.31 -72.96
CA GLU A 143 -23.70 61.94 -71.79
C GLU A 143 -23.48 63.46 -71.69
N THR A 144 -22.29 63.96 -72.03
CA THR A 144 -22.02 65.41 -72.00
C THR A 144 -22.73 66.12 -73.14
N MET A 145 -22.85 65.49 -74.32
CA MET A 145 -23.67 66.04 -75.41
C MET A 145 -25.16 66.06 -75.05
N ARG A 146 -25.68 64.99 -74.43
CA ARG A 146 -27.06 64.96 -73.94
C ARG A 146 -27.30 66.02 -72.87
N LYS A 147 -26.38 66.17 -71.92
CA LYS A 147 -26.44 67.21 -70.89
C LYS A 147 -26.48 68.60 -71.52
N ILE A 148 -25.58 68.92 -72.45
CA ILE A 148 -25.55 70.22 -73.13
C ILE A 148 -26.87 70.50 -73.87
N GLN A 149 -27.46 69.49 -74.51
CA GLN A 149 -28.75 69.64 -75.19
C GLN A 149 -29.90 69.88 -74.19
N ASN A 150 -29.91 69.17 -73.06
CA ASN A 150 -30.88 69.34 -71.99
C ASN A 150 -30.74 70.71 -71.32
N ASP A 151 -29.51 71.15 -71.01
CA ASP A 151 -29.20 72.45 -70.40
C ASP A 151 -29.61 73.59 -71.36
N ARG A 152 -29.35 73.43 -72.67
CA ARG A 152 -29.81 74.37 -73.71
C ARG A 152 -31.34 74.45 -73.75
N GLN A 153 -32.02 73.31 -73.75
CA GLN A 153 -33.48 73.27 -73.76
C GLN A 153 -34.06 73.91 -72.50
N TYR A 154 -33.53 73.55 -71.33
CA TYR A 154 -33.90 74.13 -70.05
C TYR A 154 -33.71 75.65 -70.04
N PHE A 155 -32.56 76.16 -70.52
CA PHE A 155 -32.32 77.59 -70.61
C PHE A 155 -33.28 78.28 -71.60
N SER A 156 -33.55 77.65 -72.75
CA SER A 156 -34.55 78.15 -73.71
C SER A 156 -35.95 78.22 -73.09
N ASP A 157 -36.36 77.21 -72.30
CA ASP A 157 -37.66 77.15 -71.65
C ASP A 157 -37.78 78.21 -70.54
N VAL A 158 -36.71 78.42 -69.75
CA VAL A 158 -36.66 79.46 -68.70
C VAL A 158 -36.78 80.86 -69.32
N ILE A 159 -36.05 81.13 -70.39
CA ILE A 159 -36.08 82.43 -71.10
C ILE A 159 -37.44 82.64 -71.80
N ALA A 160 -38.02 81.60 -72.41
CA ALA A 160 -39.35 81.66 -73.01
C ALA A 160 -40.44 81.94 -71.97
N ASN A 161 -40.40 81.26 -70.82
CA ASN A 161 -41.35 81.47 -69.73
C ASN A 161 -41.23 82.88 -69.14
N ALA A 162 -40.00 83.36 -68.93
CA ALA A 162 -39.76 84.72 -68.45
C ALA A 162 -40.21 85.80 -69.44
N MET A 163 -40.01 85.58 -70.75
CA MET A 163 -40.51 86.47 -71.80
C MET A 163 -42.05 86.50 -71.83
N MET A 164 -42.71 85.33 -71.79
CA MET A 164 -44.17 85.26 -71.76
C MET A 164 -44.75 85.94 -70.51
N GLU A 165 -44.14 85.70 -69.34
CA GLU A 165 -44.55 86.35 -68.08
C GLU A 165 -44.38 87.88 -68.14
N MET A 166 -43.27 88.35 -68.71
CA MET A 166 -42.97 89.77 -68.85
C MET A 166 -43.90 90.46 -69.87
N GLN A 167 -44.26 89.78 -70.97
CA GLN A 167 -45.24 90.28 -71.95
C GLN A 167 -46.68 90.28 -71.41
N ALA A 168 -47.05 89.30 -70.60
CA ALA A 168 -48.40 89.15 -70.06
C ALA A 168 -48.66 90.04 -68.83
N CYS A 169 -47.69 90.11 -67.91
CA CYS A 169 -47.88 90.68 -66.58
C CYS A 169 -46.77 91.67 -66.16
N GLY A 170 -45.73 91.89 -66.97
CA GLY A 170 -44.62 92.80 -66.65
C GLY A 170 -43.69 92.33 -65.52
N SER A 171 -43.74 91.05 -65.16
CA SER A 171 -42.99 90.40 -64.06
C SER A 171 -42.01 89.34 -64.58
N PHE A 172 -40.99 89.01 -63.78
CA PHE A 172 -39.95 88.02 -64.09
C PHE A 172 -39.77 86.98 -62.97
N SER A 173 -40.82 86.72 -62.17
CA SER A 173 -40.78 85.83 -61.02
C SER A 173 -40.40 84.39 -61.37
N SER A 174 -40.78 83.91 -62.57
CA SER A 174 -40.40 82.58 -63.07
C SER A 174 -38.89 82.41 -63.25
N LEU A 175 -38.18 83.48 -63.65
CA LEU A 175 -36.71 83.49 -63.74
C LEU A 175 -36.08 83.45 -62.34
N LEU A 176 -36.61 84.25 -61.40
CA LEU A 176 -36.12 84.29 -60.03
C LEU A 176 -36.32 82.95 -59.30
N GLU A 177 -37.48 82.30 -59.49
CA GLU A 177 -37.76 80.97 -58.94
C GLU A 177 -36.85 79.90 -59.56
N ALA A 178 -36.56 79.97 -60.87
CA ALA A 178 -35.62 79.07 -61.53
C ALA A 178 -34.18 79.26 -61.02
N LEU A 179 -33.74 80.51 -60.83
CA LEU A 179 -32.44 80.83 -60.24
C LEU A 179 -32.34 80.38 -58.77
N GLY A 180 -33.42 80.52 -57.99
CA GLY A 180 -33.49 80.01 -56.62
C GLY A 180 -33.36 78.49 -56.56
N LYS A 181 -34.10 77.77 -57.40
CA LYS A 181 -33.99 76.31 -57.53
C LYS A 181 -32.58 75.85 -57.92
N GLU A 182 -31.90 76.56 -58.83
CA GLU A 182 -30.52 76.24 -59.24
C GLU A 182 -29.52 76.53 -58.10
N ARG A 183 -29.72 77.62 -57.35
CA ARG A 183 -28.93 77.94 -56.15
C ARG A 183 -29.08 76.85 -55.08
N ASP A 184 -30.31 76.46 -54.76
CA ASP A 184 -30.60 75.40 -53.79
C ASP A 184 -30.06 74.05 -54.26
N ALA A 185 -30.18 73.73 -55.56
CA ALA A 185 -29.60 72.52 -56.13
C ALA A 185 -28.08 72.52 -55.96
N LYS A 186 -27.41 73.64 -56.25
CA LYS A 186 -25.96 73.80 -56.08
C LYS A 186 -25.53 73.63 -54.62
N MET A 187 -26.24 74.25 -53.68
CA MET A 187 -25.99 74.10 -52.23
C MET A 187 -26.16 72.64 -51.80
N ASN A 188 -27.27 72.00 -52.19
CA ASN A 188 -27.51 70.58 -51.91
C ASN A 188 -26.42 69.67 -52.50
N PHE A 189 -25.89 69.98 -53.69
CA PHE A 189 -24.76 69.24 -54.27
C PHE A 189 -23.50 69.38 -53.42
N HIS A 190 -23.17 70.60 -52.97
CA HIS A 190 -22.02 70.82 -52.08
C HIS A 190 -22.19 70.05 -50.76
N ASP A 191 -23.36 70.08 -50.15
CA ASP A 191 -23.68 69.31 -48.95
C ASP A 191 -23.57 67.80 -49.14
N VAL A 192 -24.02 67.29 -50.28
CA VAL A 192 -23.86 65.87 -50.62
C VAL A 192 -22.38 65.51 -50.74
N ILE A 193 -21.57 66.37 -51.37
CA ILE A 193 -20.12 66.15 -51.52
C ILE A 193 -19.41 66.15 -50.16
N THR A 194 -19.67 67.13 -49.30
CA THR A 194 -19.03 67.23 -47.97
C THR A 194 -19.41 66.05 -47.08
N ARG A 195 -20.68 65.64 -47.10
CA ARG A 195 -21.18 64.46 -46.36
C ARG A 195 -20.56 63.17 -46.88
N GLU A 196 -20.42 63.02 -48.20
CA GLU A 196 -19.78 61.86 -48.82
C GLU A 196 -18.29 61.78 -48.45
N GLU A 197 -17.58 62.90 -48.48
CA GLU A 197 -16.17 62.95 -48.09
C GLU A 197 -15.98 62.62 -46.60
N LYS A 198 -16.83 63.15 -45.72
CA LYS A 198 -16.85 62.81 -44.30
C LYS A 198 -17.13 61.32 -44.09
N GLY A 199 -18.10 60.76 -44.83
CA GLY A 199 -18.39 59.33 -44.83
C GLY A 199 -17.19 58.48 -45.28
N ARG A 200 -16.50 58.87 -46.36
CA ARG A 200 -15.28 58.20 -46.82
C ARG A 200 -14.17 58.25 -45.77
N LYS A 201 -13.96 59.38 -45.11
CA LYS A 201 -12.98 59.53 -44.02
C LYS A 201 -13.31 58.60 -42.85
N GLN A 202 -14.59 58.52 -42.45
CA GLN A 202 -15.05 57.61 -41.40
C GLN A 202 -14.86 56.13 -41.78
N ILE A 203 -15.23 55.73 -43.00
CA ILE A 203 -15.04 54.37 -43.49
C ILE A 203 -13.56 53.99 -43.47
N LYS A 204 -12.67 54.88 -43.94
CA LYS A 204 -11.21 54.65 -43.89
C LYS A 204 -10.71 54.50 -42.45
N SER A 205 -11.18 55.33 -41.54
CA SER A 205 -10.83 55.24 -40.11
C SER A 205 -11.27 53.91 -39.50
N LEU A 206 -12.52 53.50 -39.73
CA LEU A 206 -13.06 52.22 -39.24
C LEU A 206 -12.33 51.02 -39.87
N GLN A 207 -12.00 51.08 -41.16
CA GLN A 207 -11.19 50.05 -41.81
C GLN A 207 -9.80 49.92 -41.17
N LYS A 208 -9.17 51.05 -40.83
CA LYS A 208 -7.88 51.05 -40.12
C LYS A 208 -8.02 50.43 -38.73
N GLN A 209 -9.01 50.86 -37.94
CA GLN A 209 -9.28 50.31 -36.61
C GLN A 209 -9.54 48.80 -36.66
N LEU A 210 -10.30 48.32 -37.65
CA LEU A 210 -10.57 46.89 -37.83
C LEU A 210 -9.29 46.08 -38.09
N VAL A 211 -8.38 46.61 -38.92
CA VAL A 211 -7.08 45.99 -39.19
C VAL A 211 -6.20 45.99 -37.94
N ASP A 212 -6.18 47.10 -37.20
CA ASP A 212 -5.39 47.23 -35.98
C ASP A 212 -5.88 46.25 -34.89
N VAL A 213 -7.19 46.15 -34.65
CA VAL A 213 -7.78 45.16 -33.74
C VAL A 213 -7.48 43.73 -34.19
N LYS A 214 -7.54 43.44 -35.50
CA LYS A 214 -7.18 42.12 -36.03
C LYS A 214 -5.71 41.79 -35.78
N ARG A 215 -4.81 42.76 -35.96
CA ARG A 215 -3.37 42.61 -35.70
C ARG A 215 -3.10 42.39 -34.21
N GLU A 216 -3.75 43.17 -33.35
CA GLU A 216 -3.64 43.05 -31.89
C GLU A 216 -4.12 41.67 -31.42
N ARG A 217 -5.30 41.23 -31.88
CA ARG A 217 -5.81 39.89 -31.56
C ARG A 217 -4.86 38.78 -32.02
N GLN A 218 -4.26 38.92 -33.20
CA GLN A 218 -3.27 37.97 -33.70
C GLN A 218 -2.03 37.93 -32.81
N MET A 219 -1.54 39.10 -32.37
CA MET A 219 -0.40 39.19 -31.45
C MET A 219 -0.72 38.57 -30.08
N GLN A 220 -1.91 38.81 -29.53
CA GLN A 220 -2.35 38.19 -28.28
C GLN A 220 -2.42 36.66 -28.38
N VAL A 221 -2.94 36.13 -29.50
CA VAL A 221 -2.97 34.69 -29.76
C VAL A 221 -1.56 34.13 -29.89
N GLN A 222 -0.66 34.84 -30.57
CA GLN A 222 0.74 34.41 -30.69
C GLN A 222 1.44 34.39 -29.33
N ASN A 223 1.33 35.47 -28.53
CA ASN A 223 1.88 35.54 -27.19
C ASN A 223 1.32 34.43 -26.29
N GLY A 224 0.02 34.14 -26.38
CA GLY A 224 -0.62 33.04 -25.66
C GLY A 224 -0.07 31.67 -26.08
N ASN A 225 0.16 31.45 -27.38
CA ASN A 225 0.76 30.22 -27.89
C ASN A 225 2.22 30.05 -27.43
N GLU A 226 3.01 31.12 -27.43
CA GLU A 226 4.38 31.13 -26.92
C GLU A 226 4.42 30.81 -25.42
N TYR A 227 3.51 31.40 -24.63
CA TYR A 227 3.40 31.10 -23.20
C TYR A 227 2.99 29.64 -22.95
N ILE A 228 2.05 29.10 -23.72
CA ILE A 228 1.67 27.68 -23.65
C ILE A 228 2.85 26.77 -24.00
N ALA A 229 3.66 27.12 -25.02
CA ALA A 229 4.85 26.36 -25.38
C ALA A 229 5.87 26.35 -24.23
N HIS A 230 6.18 27.51 -23.65
CA HIS A 230 7.06 27.61 -22.49
C HIS A 230 6.57 26.80 -21.29
N LEU A 231 5.27 26.85 -20.97
CA LEU A 231 4.70 26.04 -19.90
C LEU A 231 4.77 24.54 -20.18
N ARG A 232 4.62 24.11 -21.44
CA ARG A 232 4.79 22.70 -21.83
C ARG A 232 6.23 22.24 -21.64
N ASP A 233 7.20 23.06 -22.03
CA ASP A 233 8.62 22.77 -21.86
C ASP A 233 8.99 22.65 -20.38
N GLN A 234 8.54 23.60 -19.54
CA GLN A 234 8.72 23.54 -18.08
C GLN A 234 8.10 22.27 -17.47
N LEU A 235 6.88 21.91 -17.90
CA LEU A 235 6.23 20.70 -17.42
C LEU A 235 7.00 19.44 -17.82
N GLN A 236 7.52 19.40 -19.04
CA GLN A 236 8.32 18.28 -19.52
C GLN A 236 9.66 18.18 -18.78
N GLU A 237 10.31 19.31 -18.52
CA GLU A 237 11.54 19.40 -17.73
C GLU A 237 11.33 18.88 -16.30
N VAL A 238 10.29 19.36 -15.61
CA VAL A 238 9.97 18.92 -14.24
C VAL A 238 9.64 17.42 -14.23
N LYS A 239 8.86 16.92 -15.19
CA LYS A 239 8.59 15.48 -15.30
C LYS A 239 9.86 14.67 -15.49
N ALA A 240 10.78 15.11 -16.35
CA ALA A 240 12.05 14.42 -16.55
C ALA A 240 12.92 14.44 -15.29
N LYS A 241 13.02 15.58 -14.61
CA LYS A 241 13.75 15.74 -13.34
C LYS A 241 13.18 14.84 -12.25
N THR A 242 11.88 14.90 -11.99
CA THR A 242 11.20 14.08 -10.98
C THR A 242 11.33 12.59 -11.28
N ASN A 243 11.25 12.17 -12.54
CA ASN A 243 11.45 10.76 -12.90
C ASN A 243 12.89 10.29 -12.62
N LEU A 244 13.89 11.11 -12.95
CA LEU A 244 15.28 10.79 -12.68
C LEU A 244 15.57 10.75 -11.17
N GLU A 245 15.07 11.73 -10.42
CA GLU A 245 15.16 11.76 -8.95
C GLU A 245 14.51 10.53 -8.32
N ASN A 246 13.31 10.13 -8.77
CA ASN A 246 12.66 8.91 -8.30
C ASN A 246 13.49 7.65 -8.55
N LEU A 247 14.07 7.51 -9.76
CA LEU A 247 14.94 6.37 -10.08
C LEU A 247 16.19 6.36 -9.22
N TYR A 248 16.82 7.52 -9.02
CA TYR A 248 18.00 7.66 -8.18
C TYR A 248 17.69 7.31 -6.72
N MET A 249 16.61 7.89 -6.17
CA MET A 249 16.19 7.63 -4.80
C MET A 249 15.83 6.17 -4.58
N LYS A 250 15.09 5.55 -5.51
CA LYS A 250 14.77 4.13 -5.47
C LYS A 250 16.02 3.26 -5.49
N ARG A 251 16.97 3.53 -6.39
CA ARG A 251 18.22 2.76 -6.47
C ARG A 251 19.08 2.94 -5.22
N ASN A 252 19.11 4.14 -4.65
CA ASN A 252 19.84 4.42 -3.43
C ASN A 252 19.23 3.70 -2.21
N THR A 253 17.90 3.71 -2.06
CA THR A 253 17.24 2.99 -0.97
C THR A 253 17.36 1.48 -1.12
N GLU A 254 17.20 0.94 -2.34
CA GLU A 254 17.44 -0.48 -2.64
C GLU A 254 18.88 -0.90 -2.32
N LEU A 255 19.87 -0.07 -2.65
CA LEU A 255 21.27 -0.33 -2.32
C LEU A 255 21.50 -0.34 -0.81
N GLN A 256 20.94 0.63 -0.08
CA GLN A 256 21.04 0.66 1.38
C GLN A 256 20.41 -0.58 2.02
N VAL A 257 19.19 -0.96 1.59
CA VAL A 257 18.51 -2.17 2.06
C VAL A 257 19.32 -3.43 1.73
N SER A 258 19.86 -3.55 0.51
CA SER A 258 20.71 -4.70 0.15
C SER A 258 21.98 -4.75 0.98
N GLN A 259 22.59 -3.60 1.26
CA GLN A 259 23.81 -3.54 2.07
C GLN A 259 23.54 -3.90 3.53
N THR A 260 22.46 -3.39 4.12
CA THR A 260 22.07 -3.74 5.50
C THR A 260 21.70 -5.21 5.58
N GLN A 261 20.91 -5.73 4.63
CA GLN A 261 20.57 -7.14 4.56
C GLN A 261 21.82 -8.02 4.50
N LYS A 262 22.80 -7.69 3.65
CA LYS A 262 24.07 -8.45 3.57
C LYS A 262 24.86 -8.42 4.88
N LYS A 263 24.86 -7.31 5.61
CA LYS A 263 25.52 -7.23 6.93
C LYS A 263 24.81 -8.10 7.95
N CYS A 264 23.48 -8.05 7.99
CA CYS A 264 22.66 -8.88 8.86
C CYS A 264 22.87 -10.37 8.56
N ASN A 265 22.77 -10.77 7.28
CA ASN A 265 22.96 -12.16 6.86
C ASN A 265 24.34 -12.70 7.27
N ARG A 266 25.41 -11.92 7.09
CA ARG A 266 26.76 -12.35 7.53
C ARG A 266 26.85 -12.54 9.04
N ALA A 267 26.23 -11.65 9.82
CA ALA A 267 26.20 -11.79 11.27
C ALA A 267 25.37 -13.02 11.69
N GLU A 268 24.26 -13.27 11.01
CA GLU A 268 23.41 -14.45 11.21
C GLU A 268 24.16 -15.75 10.86
N GLU A 269 24.86 -15.80 9.72
CA GLU A 269 25.70 -16.93 9.31
C GLU A 269 26.77 -17.25 10.37
N LEU A 270 27.48 -16.24 10.89
CA LEU A 270 28.47 -16.43 11.95
C LEU A 270 27.86 -16.97 13.25
N LEU A 271 26.66 -16.52 13.62
CA LEU A 271 25.95 -17.05 14.78
C LEU A 271 25.50 -18.49 14.55
N LEU A 272 25.03 -18.84 13.35
CA LEU A 272 24.66 -20.21 13.00
C LEU A 272 25.88 -21.14 13.02
N GLU A 273 27.03 -20.69 12.52
CA GLU A 273 28.29 -21.44 12.61
C GLU A 273 28.70 -21.71 14.07
N GLU A 274 28.60 -20.71 14.95
CA GLU A 274 28.92 -20.90 16.37
C GLU A 274 27.90 -21.80 17.07
N ILE A 275 26.61 -21.70 16.73
CA ILE A 275 25.57 -22.63 17.24
C ILE A 275 25.90 -24.07 16.84
N GLU A 276 26.24 -24.34 15.57
CA GLU A 276 26.55 -25.71 15.15
C GLU A 276 27.84 -26.22 15.80
N LYS A 277 28.84 -25.37 15.97
CA LYS A 277 30.07 -25.72 16.70
C LYS A 277 29.80 -26.05 18.16
N LEU A 278 28.95 -25.28 18.84
CA LEU A 278 28.53 -25.58 20.21
C LEU A 278 27.75 -26.90 20.26
N ARG A 279 26.84 -27.13 19.30
CA ARG A 279 26.08 -28.37 19.18
C ARG A 279 26.98 -29.59 19.05
N LEU A 280 28.01 -29.52 18.20
CA LEU A 280 29.00 -30.59 18.02
C LEU A 280 29.78 -30.86 19.31
N LYS A 281 30.21 -29.81 20.03
CA LYS A 281 30.88 -29.97 21.33
C LYS A 281 30.00 -30.62 22.38
N THR A 282 28.74 -30.19 22.48
CA THR A 282 27.77 -30.79 23.41
C THR A 282 27.55 -32.27 23.08
N GLU A 283 27.45 -32.64 21.80
CA GLU A 283 27.31 -34.04 21.40
C GLU A 283 28.55 -34.87 21.76
N GLU A 284 29.75 -34.31 21.60
CA GLU A 284 31.00 -34.96 22.00
C GLU A 284 31.08 -35.14 23.52
N GLU A 285 30.73 -34.12 24.31
CA GLU A 285 30.65 -34.20 25.77
C GLU A 285 29.63 -35.24 26.23
N ASN A 286 28.44 -35.28 25.60
CA ASN A 286 27.43 -36.29 25.88
C ASN A 286 27.93 -37.72 25.61
N ARG A 287 28.66 -37.92 24.50
CA ARG A 287 29.25 -39.22 24.16
C ARG A 287 30.28 -39.64 25.21
N VAL A 288 31.21 -38.75 25.56
CA VAL A 288 32.25 -39.03 26.57
C VAL A 288 31.60 -39.31 27.93
N HIS A 289 30.59 -38.53 28.32
CA HIS A 289 29.85 -38.74 29.55
C HIS A 289 29.20 -40.13 29.57
N MET A 290 28.53 -40.54 28.49
CA MET A 290 27.93 -41.86 28.38
C MET A 290 28.98 -42.98 28.49
N GLU A 291 30.14 -42.84 27.86
CA GLU A 291 31.24 -43.80 27.98
C GLU A 291 31.77 -43.92 29.42
N ILE A 292 31.93 -42.79 30.11
CA ILE A 292 32.34 -42.75 31.53
C ILE A 292 31.28 -43.41 32.41
N GLU A 293 30.00 -43.08 32.23
CA GLU A 293 28.92 -43.70 32.99
C GLU A 293 28.87 -45.22 32.78
N MET A 294 28.97 -45.68 31.53
CA MET A 294 29.02 -47.11 31.21
C MET A 294 30.20 -47.80 31.88
N PHE A 295 31.39 -47.17 31.86
CA PHE A 295 32.57 -47.69 32.54
C PHE A 295 32.35 -47.82 34.06
N LEU A 296 31.84 -46.76 34.70
CA LEU A 296 31.60 -46.74 36.13
C LEU A 296 30.53 -47.77 36.55
N ARG A 297 29.42 -47.88 35.81
CA ARG A 297 28.39 -48.90 36.05
C ARG A 297 28.97 -50.31 35.95
N ASN A 298 29.82 -50.58 34.96
CA ASN A 298 30.49 -51.88 34.84
C ASN A 298 31.45 -52.17 36.01
N GLN A 299 32.18 -51.16 36.51
CA GLN A 299 33.03 -51.35 37.70
C GLN A 299 32.20 -51.57 38.96
N GLN A 300 31.10 -50.84 39.13
CA GLN A 300 30.16 -51.03 40.22
C GLN A 300 29.59 -52.45 40.20
N GLN A 301 29.11 -52.92 39.05
CA GLN A 301 28.60 -54.28 38.89
C GLN A 301 29.65 -55.34 39.30
N LYS A 302 30.91 -55.19 38.88
CA LYS A 302 31.99 -56.11 39.28
C LYS A 302 32.25 -56.12 40.79
N LEU A 303 32.04 -54.99 41.47
CA LEU A 303 32.17 -54.91 42.92
C LEU A 303 30.95 -55.52 43.63
N GLU A 304 29.75 -55.30 43.09
CA GLU A 304 28.51 -55.92 43.57
C GLU A 304 28.59 -57.45 43.47
N GLU A 305 29.00 -58.00 42.32
CA GLU A 305 29.20 -59.45 42.13
C GLU A 305 30.22 -60.03 43.14
N LYS A 306 31.31 -59.31 43.42
CA LYS A 306 32.29 -59.73 44.45
C LYS A 306 31.70 -59.66 45.86
N LEU A 307 30.92 -58.63 46.15
CA LEU A 307 30.27 -58.46 47.44
C LEU A 307 29.26 -59.58 47.68
N GLU A 308 28.41 -59.89 46.69
CA GLU A 308 27.48 -61.02 46.73
C GLU A 308 28.22 -62.35 46.97
N PHE A 309 29.30 -62.60 46.23
CA PHE A 309 30.14 -63.79 46.44
C PHE A 309 30.66 -63.90 47.87
N TRP A 310 31.19 -62.81 48.44
CA TRP A 310 31.73 -62.82 49.80
C TRP A 310 30.64 -62.91 50.87
N MET A 311 29.48 -62.30 50.65
CA MET A 311 28.31 -62.45 51.53
C MET A 311 27.84 -63.90 51.54
N GLU A 312 27.63 -64.51 50.38
CA GLU A 312 27.19 -65.91 50.28
C GLU A 312 28.23 -66.86 50.91
N LYS A 313 29.53 -66.60 50.71
CA LYS A 313 30.58 -67.38 51.35
C LYS A 313 30.54 -67.23 52.87
N PHE A 314 30.42 -66.01 53.38
CA PHE A 314 30.36 -65.75 54.81
C PHE A 314 29.16 -66.44 55.46
N ASP A 315 27.99 -66.36 54.83
CA ASP A 315 26.76 -67.02 55.31
C ASP A 315 26.95 -68.54 55.34
N LYS A 316 27.46 -69.15 54.25
CA LYS A 316 27.75 -70.60 54.20
C LYS A 316 28.77 -71.05 55.25
N ASP A 317 29.87 -70.33 55.40
CA ASP A 317 30.91 -70.66 56.37
C ASP A 317 30.38 -70.51 57.81
N THR A 318 29.56 -69.48 58.06
CA THR A 318 28.92 -69.25 59.36
C THR A 318 27.90 -70.34 59.68
N GLU A 319 27.04 -70.71 58.73
CA GLU A 319 26.11 -71.83 58.86
C GLU A 319 26.85 -73.16 59.09
N ALA A 320 27.92 -73.43 58.35
CA ALA A 320 28.74 -74.62 58.52
C ALA A 320 29.34 -74.68 59.94
N LYS A 321 29.92 -73.57 60.43
CA LYS A 321 30.46 -73.49 61.79
C LYS A 321 29.38 -73.61 62.87
N GLN A 322 28.21 -73.01 62.64
CA GLN A 322 27.08 -73.14 63.54
C GLN A 322 26.58 -74.60 63.60
N ASN A 323 26.55 -75.29 62.47
CA ASN A 323 26.19 -76.71 62.38
C ASN A 323 27.22 -77.60 63.08
N GLU A 324 28.52 -77.39 62.88
CA GLU A 324 29.59 -78.07 63.62
C GLU A 324 29.44 -77.88 65.13
N LEU A 325 29.20 -76.64 65.56
CA LEU A 325 29.01 -76.30 66.97
C LEU A 325 27.76 -76.96 67.56
N ASN A 326 26.66 -77.00 66.81
CA ASN A 326 25.45 -77.70 67.21
C ASN A 326 25.66 -79.21 67.31
N ALA A 327 26.38 -79.82 66.36
CA ALA A 327 26.73 -81.23 66.39
C ALA A 327 27.62 -81.59 67.60
N LEU A 328 28.64 -80.77 67.90
CA LEU A 328 29.48 -80.95 69.09
C LEU A 328 28.69 -80.78 70.39
N LYS A 329 27.76 -79.82 70.46
CA LYS A 329 26.85 -79.67 71.61
C LYS A 329 25.96 -80.90 71.79
N ALA A 330 25.41 -81.43 70.69
CA ALA A 330 24.59 -82.64 70.72
C ALA A 330 25.40 -83.87 71.17
N ALA A 331 26.62 -84.06 70.64
CA ALA A 331 27.52 -85.12 71.05
C ALA A 331 27.88 -85.02 72.53
N LYS A 332 28.27 -83.82 73.01
CA LYS A 332 28.55 -83.57 74.43
C LYS A 332 27.34 -83.87 75.31
N ALA A 333 26.12 -83.49 74.89
CA ALA A 333 24.90 -83.77 75.64
C ALA A 333 24.61 -85.28 75.71
N SER A 334 24.81 -86.01 74.61
CA SER A 334 24.69 -87.47 74.55
C SER A 334 25.71 -88.16 75.47
N ASP A 335 26.97 -87.76 75.42
CA ASP A 335 28.03 -88.31 76.28
C ASP A 335 27.75 -88.02 77.76
N LEU A 336 27.28 -86.81 78.08
CA LEU A 336 26.88 -86.45 79.43
C LEU A 336 25.72 -87.32 79.91
N ALA A 337 24.71 -87.57 79.08
CA ALA A 337 23.58 -88.44 79.40
C ALA A 337 24.06 -89.88 79.66
N HIS A 338 24.92 -90.41 78.79
CA HIS A 338 25.50 -91.74 78.97
C HIS A 338 26.33 -91.86 80.26
N LEU A 339 27.11 -90.84 80.61
CA LEU A 339 27.84 -90.78 81.88
C LEU A 339 26.90 -90.72 83.09
N GLN A 340 25.81 -89.97 82.99
CA GLN A 340 24.78 -89.90 84.04
C GLN A 340 24.10 -91.26 84.23
N ASP A 341 23.78 -91.96 83.15
CA ASP A 341 23.20 -93.31 83.18
C ASP A 341 24.17 -94.33 83.78
N LEU A 342 25.45 -94.30 83.41
CA LEU A 342 26.49 -95.14 84.03
C LEU A 342 26.64 -94.83 85.53
N ALA A 343 26.67 -93.55 85.91
CA ALA A 343 26.75 -93.17 87.33
C ALA A 343 25.52 -93.66 88.11
N LYS A 344 24.33 -93.62 87.50
CA LYS A 344 23.11 -94.19 88.07
C LYS A 344 23.22 -95.72 88.21
N MET A 345 23.67 -96.42 87.17
CA MET A 345 23.90 -97.87 87.20
C MET A 345 24.92 -98.28 88.27
N ILE A 346 26.02 -97.54 88.45
CA ILE A 346 27.00 -97.80 89.51
C ILE A 346 26.36 -97.63 90.89
N ARG A 347 25.60 -96.54 91.12
CA ARG A 347 24.87 -96.34 92.39
C ARG A 347 23.87 -97.46 92.66
N GLU A 348 23.16 -97.92 91.63
CA GLU A 348 22.23 -99.05 91.72
C GLU A 348 22.98 -100.35 92.08
N TYR A 349 24.12 -100.64 91.44
CA TYR A 349 24.94 -101.81 91.78
C TYR A 349 25.55 -101.72 93.18
N GLU A 350 26.07 -100.57 93.59
CA GLU A 350 26.57 -100.32 94.95
C GLU A 350 25.47 -100.56 95.99
N GLN A 351 24.27 -100.05 95.74
CA GLN A 351 23.10 -100.27 96.58
C GLN A 351 22.78 -101.76 96.72
N VAL A 352 22.75 -102.51 95.62
CA VAL A 352 22.53 -103.97 95.62
C VAL A 352 23.64 -104.72 96.39
N ILE A 353 24.90 -104.31 96.26
CA ILE A 353 26.02 -104.91 97.00
C ILE A 353 25.89 -104.64 98.51
N ILE A 354 25.51 -103.43 98.89
CA ILE A 354 25.27 -103.07 100.29
C ILE A 354 24.10 -103.88 100.84
N GLU A 355 23.01 -104.01 100.09
CA GLU A 355 21.85 -104.82 100.45
C GLU A 355 22.22 -106.29 100.65
N ASP A 356 22.94 -106.92 99.71
CA ASP A 356 23.43 -108.30 99.84
C ASP A 356 24.37 -108.48 101.05
N ARG A 357 25.26 -107.52 101.31
CA ARG A 357 26.13 -107.53 102.50
C ARG A 357 25.33 -107.45 103.80
N LEU A 358 24.34 -106.56 103.87
CA LEU A 358 23.46 -106.42 105.03
C LEU A 358 22.58 -107.66 105.21
N GLU A 359 22.11 -108.27 104.13
CA GLU A 359 21.30 -109.49 104.17
C GLU A 359 22.13 -110.69 104.64
N LYS A 360 23.38 -110.83 104.17
CA LYS A 360 24.36 -111.79 104.69
C LYS A 360 24.70 -111.56 106.16
N GLU A 361 24.87 -110.31 106.59
CA GLU A 361 25.14 -110.01 108.00
C GLU A 361 23.92 -110.33 108.88
N LYS A 362 22.71 -109.99 108.43
CA LYS A 362 21.44 -110.32 109.12
C LYS A 362 21.24 -111.83 109.24
N THR A 363 21.52 -112.59 108.17
CA THR A 363 21.42 -114.06 108.21
C THR A 363 22.46 -114.67 109.15
N ARG A 364 23.70 -114.15 109.16
CA ARG A 364 24.72 -114.58 110.13
C ARG A 364 24.31 -114.28 111.58
N LYS A 365 23.83 -113.06 111.86
CA LYS A 365 23.32 -112.68 113.19
C LYS A 365 22.16 -113.57 113.64
N LYS A 366 21.24 -113.92 112.74
CA LYS A 366 20.15 -114.87 113.01
C LYS A 366 20.69 -116.25 113.37
N LEU A 367 21.62 -116.79 112.58
CA LEU A 367 22.29 -118.06 112.87
C LEU A 367 23.04 -118.05 114.20
N GLU A 368 23.73 -116.96 114.53
CA GLU A 368 24.41 -116.78 115.83
C GLU A 368 23.40 -116.73 116.99
N GLN A 369 22.27 -116.06 116.81
CA GLN A 369 21.17 -116.06 117.78
C GLN A 369 20.57 -117.45 117.96
N ASP A 370 20.25 -118.14 116.86
CA ASP A 370 19.72 -119.51 116.89
C ASP A 370 20.71 -120.48 117.55
N ASP A 371 22.02 -120.35 117.34
CA ASP A 371 23.06 -121.15 118.02
C ASP A 371 23.14 -120.82 119.52
N LEU A 372 23.04 -119.54 119.90
CA LEU A 372 22.98 -119.15 121.31
C LEU A 372 21.72 -119.67 122.00
N GLU A 373 20.58 -119.57 121.34
CA GLU A 373 19.31 -120.14 121.80
C GLU A 373 19.44 -121.66 121.94
N LEU A 374 20.01 -122.35 120.95
CA LEU A 374 20.28 -123.78 121.01
C LEU A 374 21.22 -124.14 122.17
N ARG A 375 22.31 -123.40 122.36
CA ARG A 375 23.23 -123.60 123.51
C ARG A 375 22.52 -123.36 124.83
N SER A 376 21.64 -122.37 124.91
CA SER A 376 20.85 -122.11 126.11
C SER A 376 19.87 -123.25 126.37
N ILE A 377 19.20 -123.77 125.34
CA ILE A 377 18.32 -124.95 125.40
C ILE A 377 19.11 -126.20 125.82
N VAL A 378 20.31 -126.42 125.26
CA VAL A 378 21.19 -127.54 125.62
C VAL A 378 21.68 -127.41 127.07
N LYS A 379 22.04 -126.22 127.53
CA LYS A 379 22.37 -125.96 128.95
C LYS A 379 21.16 -126.22 129.85
N LEU A 380 19.96 -125.82 129.44
CA LEU A 380 18.72 -126.12 130.15
C LEU A 380 18.47 -127.64 130.22
N GLN A 381 18.66 -128.35 129.10
CA GLN A 381 18.57 -129.80 129.03
C GLN A 381 19.64 -130.49 129.89
N ALA A 382 20.88 -129.99 129.91
CA ALA A 382 21.97 -130.53 130.71
C ALA A 382 21.81 -130.22 132.20
N TRP A 383 21.28 -129.05 132.55
CA TRP A 383 20.86 -128.72 133.92
C TRP A 383 19.70 -129.62 134.36
N TRP A 384 18.69 -129.84 133.52
CA TRP A 384 17.60 -130.75 133.81
C TRP A 384 18.09 -132.20 133.99
N ARG A 385 18.83 -132.74 133.01
CA ARG A 385 19.44 -134.09 133.09
C ARG A 385 20.38 -134.22 134.30
N GLY A 386 21.21 -133.21 134.57
CA GLY A 386 22.14 -133.19 135.70
C GLY A 386 21.47 -132.99 137.06
N THR A 387 20.33 -132.31 137.13
CA THR A 387 19.51 -132.18 138.35
C THR A 387 18.75 -133.46 138.63
N VAL A 388 18.23 -134.12 137.59
CA VAL A 388 17.62 -135.46 137.68
C VAL A 388 18.66 -136.49 138.15
N VAL A 389 19.90 -136.44 137.64
CA VAL A 389 20.98 -137.38 138.00
C VAL A 389 21.61 -137.11 139.37
N ARG A 390 21.68 -135.85 139.84
CA ARG A 390 22.36 -135.49 141.11
C ARG A 390 21.45 -135.29 142.32
N ARG A 391 20.12 -135.24 142.15
CA ARG A 391 19.15 -135.24 143.26
C ARG A 391 18.45 -136.58 143.49
N GLU A 392 18.86 -137.65 142.81
CA GLU A 392 18.26 -139.00 142.94
C GLU A 392 16.72 -139.05 142.84
N ILE A 393 16.12 -138.11 142.09
CA ILE A 393 14.70 -138.17 141.74
C ILE A 393 14.58 -139.05 140.49
N GLY A 394 14.49 -140.35 140.73
CA GLY A 394 14.10 -141.33 139.70
C GLY A 394 15.14 -142.42 139.46
N SER A 395 14.67 -143.67 139.57
CA SER A 395 15.40 -144.93 139.41
C SER A 395 16.41 -144.98 138.26
N PHE A 396 17.69 -145.10 138.58
CA PHE A 396 18.72 -145.52 137.62
C PHE A 396 18.62 -147.05 137.42
N LYS A 397 18.11 -147.47 136.26
CA LYS A 397 18.16 -148.86 135.77
C LYS A 397 18.92 -148.90 134.45
N MET A 398 20.01 -149.65 134.42
CA MET A 398 20.69 -150.12 133.20
C MET A 398 19.83 -151.19 132.52
N PRO A 399 19.60 -151.13 131.19
CA PRO A 399 19.19 -152.30 130.41
C PRO A 399 20.36 -152.80 129.53
N LYS A 400 20.75 -154.05 129.72
CA LYS A 400 21.46 -154.90 128.74
C LYS A 400 20.44 -155.89 128.15
N LYS A 401 20.65 -156.28 126.87
CA LYS A 401 19.79 -157.10 125.93
C LYS A 401 18.82 -156.26 125.11
N GLU A 402 18.46 -156.54 123.86
CA GLU A 402 18.80 -157.50 122.79
C GLU A 402 18.12 -156.95 121.51
N LYS A 403 18.63 -157.31 120.31
CA LYS A 403 17.97 -157.46 118.99
C LYS A 403 16.75 -156.61 118.52
N ASP A 404 16.86 -156.26 117.23
CA ASP A 404 15.83 -156.21 116.18
C ASP A 404 14.72 -155.14 116.16
N ASP A 405 14.85 -154.29 115.12
CA ASP A 405 13.97 -154.16 113.95
C ASP A 405 12.58 -153.53 113.97
N SER A 406 12.35 -152.83 112.84
CA SER A 406 11.10 -152.37 112.22
C SER A 406 10.48 -151.07 112.77
N LYS A 407 9.97 -150.12 111.97
CA LYS A 407 9.72 -150.05 110.52
C LYS A 407 9.21 -148.64 110.15
N ASP A 408 9.45 -148.28 108.89
CA ASP A 408 8.57 -147.59 107.94
C ASP A 408 7.80 -146.30 108.32
N ALA A 409 8.09 -145.22 107.57
CA ALA A 409 7.19 -144.68 106.52
C ALA A 409 7.89 -143.46 105.87
N LYS A 410 8.32 -143.48 104.61
CA LYS A 410 7.57 -143.52 103.35
C LYS A 410 6.82 -142.21 103.05
N GLY A 411 7.35 -141.47 102.09
CA GLY A 411 6.61 -140.54 101.22
C GLY A 411 7.13 -139.11 101.24
N LYS A 412 7.06 -138.32 100.16
CA LYS A 412 6.73 -138.54 98.74
C LYS A 412 6.67 -137.12 98.16
N GLU A 413 7.12 -136.92 96.92
CA GLU A 413 6.60 -135.89 95.98
C GLU A 413 6.74 -134.40 96.43
N LYS A 414 6.86 -133.37 95.59
CA LYS A 414 6.56 -133.10 94.18
C LYS A 414 7.33 -131.78 93.93
N ASP A 415 8.12 -131.65 92.87
CA ASP A 415 7.66 -131.23 91.54
C ASP A 415 7.47 -129.71 91.39
N LYS A 416 7.90 -129.26 90.21
CA LYS A 416 7.50 -128.07 89.47
C LYS A 416 8.35 -126.78 89.52
N ARG A 417 9.09 -126.68 88.41
CA ARG A 417 8.83 -125.76 87.27
C ARG A 417 9.49 -124.38 87.37
N ARG A 418 10.34 -124.13 86.36
CA ARG A 418 10.14 -123.20 85.22
C ARG A 418 10.55 -121.78 85.60
N GLY A 419 11.30 -121.05 84.79
CA GLY A 419 11.71 -121.29 83.42
C GLY A 419 12.29 -119.98 82.87
N LYS A 420 13.04 -120.12 81.77
CA LYS A 420 13.06 -119.24 80.60
C LYS A 420 13.11 -117.72 80.90
N LYS A 421 14.10 -117.00 80.39
CA LYS A 421 14.48 -116.98 78.97
C LYS A 421 15.78 -116.22 78.82
#